data_AF-A0A5K1GIP5-F1
#
_entry.id   AF-A0A5K1GIP5-F1
#
_cell.length_a   1.000
_cell.length_b   1.000
_cell.length_c   1.000
_cell.angle_alpha   90.00
_cell.angle_beta   90.00
_cell.angle_gamma   90.00
#
_symmetry.space_group_name_H-M   'P 1'
#
loop_
_entity.id
_entity.type
_entity.pdbx_description
1 polymer ?
#
loop_
_entity_poly.entity_id
_entity_poly.type
_entity_poly.pdbx_seq_one_letter_code
_entity_poly.pdbx_strand_id
1 'polypeptide(L)'
;REGLSAEETLRLGSYNALLQSSMPEEYRRWYKAEEESFESSHEVFRKAFPRGFAWEVVELYSGPPVIVFKYRHWGYMEGPFRGKAPTGEMVQFTGIAVLK
;
A
#
# COMPACT_ATOMS: atom_id res chain seq x y z
N ARG A 1 -5.44 -7.24 -13.67
CA ARG A 1 -5.33 -5.79 -13.41
C ARG A 1 -4.37 -5.24 -14.45
N GLU A 2 -4.69 -4.14 -15.13
CA GLU A 2 -3.72 -3.51 -16.03
C GLU A 2 -2.56 -2.93 -15.21
N GLY A 3 -1.35 -2.97 -15.76
CA GLY A 3 -0.19 -2.36 -15.12
C GLY A 3 -0.31 -0.84 -15.11
N LEU A 4 0.20 -0.22 -14.05
CA LEU A 4 0.35 1.24 -13.96
C LEU A 4 1.69 1.64 -14.58
N SER A 5 1.71 2.78 -15.25
CA SER A 5 2.96 3.44 -15.63
C SER A 5 3.62 4.13 -14.44
N ALA A 6 4.91 4.47 -14.59
CA ALA A 6 5.63 5.26 -13.59
C ALA A 6 4.95 6.61 -13.31
N GLU A 7 4.46 7.29 -14.36
CA GLU A 7 3.79 8.60 -14.23
C GLU A 7 2.44 8.48 -13.51
N GLU A 8 1.64 7.46 -13.84
CA GLU A 8 0.39 7.17 -13.13
C GLU A 8 0.64 6.81 -11.64
N THR A 9 1.69 6.04 -11.37
CA THR A 9 2.08 5.65 -10.01
C THR A 9 2.47 6.87 -9.17
N LEU A 10 3.25 7.80 -9.74
CA LEU A 10 3.64 9.04 -9.06
C LEU A 10 2.43 9.93 -8.77
N ARG A 11 1.49 10.03 -9.71
CA ARG A 11 0.29 10.85 -9.56
C ARG A 11 -0.68 10.28 -8.49
N LEU A 12 -0.84 8.96 -8.43
CA LEU A 12 -1.73 8.29 -7.48
C LEU A 12 -1.14 8.25 -6.07
N GLY A 13 0.19 8.12 -5.98
CA GLY A 13 0.88 7.86 -4.73
C GLY A 13 1.12 6.38 -4.47
N SER A 14 2.25 6.06 -3.83
CA SER A 14 2.70 4.67 -3.60
C SER A 14 1.66 3.81 -2.86
N TYR A 15 1.06 4.34 -1.79
CA TYR A 15 0.04 3.61 -1.03
C TYR A 15 -1.21 3.34 -1.87
N ASN A 16 -1.72 4.34 -2.59
CA ASN A 16 -2.90 4.18 -3.42
C ASN A 16 -2.64 3.24 -4.60
N ALA A 17 -1.51 3.36 -5.29
CA ALA A 17 -1.17 2.50 -6.41
C ALA A 17 -1.08 1.01 -6.00
N LEU A 18 -0.44 0.74 -4.85
CA LEU A 18 -0.20 -0.62 -4.36
C LEU A 18 -1.40 -1.24 -3.64
N LEU A 19 -2.10 -0.47 -2.81
CA LEU A 19 -3.23 -0.94 -2.01
C LEU A 19 -4.58 -0.90 -2.71
N GLN A 20 -4.68 -0.18 -3.85
CA GLN A 20 -5.89 -0.22 -4.65
C GLN A 20 -6.13 -1.66 -5.09
N SER A 21 -7.29 -2.19 -4.73
CA SER A 21 -7.62 -3.60 -4.86
C SER A 21 -9.02 -3.73 -5.42
N SER A 22 -9.24 -4.66 -6.34
CA SER A 22 -10.57 -5.02 -6.83
C SER A 22 -11.34 -5.92 -5.85
N MET A 23 -10.77 -6.22 -4.68
CA MET A 23 -11.43 -7.05 -3.65
C MET A 23 -12.80 -6.49 -3.27
N PRO A 24 -13.80 -7.30 -2.91
CA PRO A 24 -15.10 -6.80 -2.46
C PRO A 24 -14.97 -5.78 -1.32
N GLU A 25 -15.92 -4.84 -1.24
CA GLU A 25 -15.86 -3.71 -0.29
C GLU A 25 -15.71 -4.15 1.17
N GLU A 26 -16.26 -5.33 1.51
CA GLU A 26 -16.13 -5.98 2.82
C GLU A 26 -14.66 -6.23 3.24
N TYR A 27 -13.75 -6.41 2.28
CA TYR A 27 -12.32 -6.60 2.52
C TYR A 27 -11.51 -5.30 2.37
N ARG A 28 -12.09 -4.23 1.79
CA ARG A 28 -11.48 -2.88 1.74
C ARG A 28 -11.82 -2.01 2.95
N ARG A 29 -12.50 -2.60 3.95
CA ARG A 29 -13.07 -1.91 5.12
C ARG A 29 -12.08 -1.06 5.91
N TRP A 30 -10.78 -1.35 5.82
CA TRP A 30 -9.73 -0.67 6.59
C TRP A 30 -9.02 0.44 5.80
N TYR A 31 -8.99 0.35 4.47
CA TYR A 31 -8.35 1.35 3.62
C TYR A 31 -8.98 1.36 2.22
N LYS A 32 -9.59 2.50 1.86
CA LYS A 32 -10.17 2.73 0.54
C LYS A 32 -9.28 3.71 -0.22
N ALA A 33 -8.44 3.18 -1.11
CA ALA A 33 -7.53 3.98 -1.92
C ALA A 33 -8.25 5.04 -2.78
N GLU A 34 -9.52 4.81 -3.12
CA GLU A 34 -10.35 5.72 -3.93
C GLU A 34 -10.81 6.97 -3.15
N GLU A 35 -10.80 6.92 -1.82
CA GLU A 35 -11.24 8.00 -0.94
C GLU A 35 -10.06 8.85 -0.41
N GLU A 36 -8.82 8.50 -0.77
CA GLU A 36 -7.60 9.11 -0.21
C GLU A 36 -6.77 9.81 -1.29
N SER A 37 -6.33 11.04 -1.00
CA SER A 37 -5.30 11.71 -1.80
C SER A 37 -3.92 11.14 -1.46
N PHE A 38 -2.90 11.49 -2.27
CA PHE A 38 -1.52 11.13 -1.95
C PHE A 38 -1.11 11.65 -0.56
N GLU A 39 -1.48 12.88 -0.22
CA GLU A 39 -1.12 13.52 1.04
C GLU A 39 -1.86 12.89 2.23
N SER A 40 -3.17 12.64 2.09
CA SER A 40 -3.97 12.06 3.18
C SER A 40 -3.56 10.62 3.47
N SER A 41 -3.29 9.82 2.43
CA SER A 41 -2.77 8.46 2.60
C SER A 41 -1.42 8.45 3.32
N HIS A 42 -0.49 9.31 2.92
CA HIS A 42 0.81 9.43 3.57
C HIS A 42 0.69 9.83 5.04
N GLU A 43 -0.20 10.79 5.34
CA GLU A 43 -0.44 11.23 6.70
C GLU A 43 -1.03 10.11 7.58
N VAL A 44 -2.00 9.36 7.07
CA VAL A 44 -2.62 8.23 7.78
C VAL A 44 -1.58 7.15 8.12
N PHE A 45 -0.79 6.72 7.14
CA PHE A 45 0.22 5.68 7.38
C PHE A 45 1.37 6.19 8.25
N ARG A 46 1.83 7.43 8.07
CA ARG A 46 2.87 8.02 8.91
C ARG A 46 2.43 8.19 10.37
N LYS A 47 1.16 8.56 10.60
CA LYS A 47 0.59 8.63 11.94
C LYS A 47 0.49 7.25 12.58
N ALA A 48 -0.01 6.24 11.85
CA ALA A 48 -0.20 4.89 12.37
C ALA A 48 1.11 4.12 12.61
N PHE A 49 2.13 4.38 11.77
CA PHE A 49 3.43 3.71 11.79
C PHE A 49 4.55 4.75 11.99
N PRO A 50 4.73 5.29 13.21
CA PRO A 50 5.72 6.35 13.47
C PRO A 50 7.17 5.89 13.26
N ARG A 51 7.45 4.60 13.44
CA ARG A 51 8.75 3.97 13.10
C ARG A 51 8.96 3.77 11.59
N GLY A 52 7.97 4.11 10.78
CA GLY A 52 7.95 3.84 9.35
C GLY A 52 7.19 2.56 9.01
N PHE A 53 6.79 2.49 7.75
CA PHE A 53 6.09 1.34 7.18
C PHE A 53 6.92 0.85 5.99
N ALA A 54 7.79 -0.12 6.27
CA ALA A 54 8.77 -0.61 5.31
C ALA A 54 8.09 -1.25 4.11
N TRP A 55 8.73 -1.14 2.95
CA TRP A 55 8.32 -1.76 1.71
C TRP A 55 9.49 -2.49 1.10
N GLU A 56 9.27 -3.71 0.62
CA GLU A 56 10.30 -4.48 -0.07
C GLU A 56 9.70 -5.32 -1.22
N VAL A 57 10.53 -5.58 -2.23
CA VAL A 57 10.23 -6.56 -3.27
C VAL A 57 10.68 -7.93 -2.78
N VAL A 58 9.74 -8.87 -2.72
CA VAL A 58 9.98 -10.23 -2.25
C VAL A 58 10.38 -11.15 -3.40
N GLU A 59 9.76 -10.97 -4.57
CA GLU A 59 9.97 -11.83 -5.72
C GLU A 59 9.67 -11.08 -7.01
N LEU A 60 10.48 -11.30 -8.05
CA LEU A 60 10.29 -10.74 -9.38
C LEU A 60 9.84 -11.86 -10.33
N TYR A 61 8.66 -11.70 -10.95
CA TYR A 61 8.09 -12.68 -11.88
C TYR A 61 8.37 -12.37 -13.34
N SER A 62 8.59 -11.10 -13.70
CA SER A 62 8.93 -10.70 -15.07
C SER A 62 9.80 -9.45 -15.14
N GLY A 63 10.55 -9.30 -16.24
CA GLY A 63 11.34 -8.12 -16.58
C GLY A 63 10.65 -7.22 -17.61
N PRO A 64 11.30 -6.11 -18.03
CA PRO A 64 10.74 -5.17 -19.00
C PRO A 64 10.28 -5.81 -20.32
N PRO A 65 9.30 -5.23 -21.03
CA PRO A 65 8.66 -3.94 -20.75
C PRO A 65 7.56 -3.99 -19.69
N VAL A 66 7.09 -5.17 -19.27
CA VAL A 66 6.05 -5.32 -18.24
C VAL A 66 6.60 -6.10 -17.06
N ILE A 67 6.78 -5.44 -15.93
CA ILE A 67 7.38 -5.98 -14.72
C ILE A 67 6.26 -6.42 -13.77
N VAL A 68 6.28 -7.69 -13.36
CA VAL A 68 5.38 -8.25 -12.38
C VAL A 68 6.22 -8.67 -11.17
N PHE A 69 5.84 -8.22 -9.97
CA PHE A 69 6.57 -8.54 -8.76
C PHE A 69 5.65 -8.70 -7.55
N LYS A 70 6.07 -9.54 -6.60
CA LYS A 70 5.50 -9.65 -5.27
C LYS A 70 6.21 -8.66 -4.35
N TYR A 71 5.44 -7.93 -3.55
CA TYR A 71 5.96 -7.02 -2.55
C TYR A 71 5.38 -7.30 -1.17
N ARG A 72 6.06 -6.82 -0.14
CA ARG A 72 5.59 -6.83 1.24
C ARG A 72 5.69 -5.44 1.84
N HIS A 73 4.66 -5.06 2.58
CA HIS A 73 4.70 -3.96 3.51
C HIS A 73 4.66 -4.48 4.94
N TRP A 74 5.41 -3.85 5.85
CA TRP A 74 5.37 -4.20 7.26
C TRP A 74 5.77 -3.03 8.17
N GLY A 75 5.24 -3.02 9.39
CA GLY A 75 5.60 -2.05 10.42
C GLY A 75 4.80 -2.27 11.70
N TYR A 76 5.16 -1.55 12.75
CA TYR A 76 4.48 -1.66 14.05
C TYR A 76 3.42 -0.57 14.20
N MET A 77 2.18 -0.97 14.48
CA MET A 77 1.04 -0.05 14.61
C MET A 77 1.02 0.60 15.99
N GLU A 78 1.88 1.59 16.18
CA GLU A 78 2.06 2.32 17.45
C GLU A 78 1.32 3.64 17.50
N GLY A 79 0.80 4.11 16.37
CA GLY A 79 -0.10 5.25 16.33
C GLY A 79 -1.54 4.88 16.01
N PRO A 80 -2.47 5.82 16.19
CA PRO A 80 -3.87 5.59 15.88
C PRO A 80 -4.07 5.41 14.38
N PHE A 81 -4.93 4.47 14.00
CA PHE A 81 -5.30 4.23 12.61
C PHE A 81 -6.82 4.31 12.45
N ARG A 82 -7.32 5.32 11.73
CA ARG A 82 -8.75 5.59 11.48
C ARG A 82 -9.65 5.42 12.72
N GLY A 83 -9.29 6.08 13.82
CA GLY A 83 -10.07 6.04 15.07
C GLY A 83 -9.88 4.79 15.92
N LYS A 84 -9.01 3.85 15.52
CA LYS A 84 -8.57 2.74 16.37
C LYS A 84 -7.36 3.13 17.21
N ALA A 85 -7.35 2.66 18.45
CA ALA A 85 -6.20 2.78 19.33
C ALA A 85 -4.99 2.01 18.76
N PRO A 86 -3.76 2.48 19.03
CA PRO A 86 -2.55 1.75 18.66
C PRO A 86 -2.53 0.38 19.33
N THR A 87 -2.12 -0.65 18.59
CA THR A 87 -2.03 -2.03 19.10
C THR A 87 -0.61 -2.38 19.57
N GLY A 88 0.40 -1.68 19.05
CA GLY A 88 1.82 -2.00 19.26
C GLY A 88 2.28 -3.27 18.51
N GLU A 89 1.38 -3.96 17.82
CA GLU A 89 1.67 -5.18 17.10
C GLU A 89 2.28 -4.90 15.73
N MET A 90 3.03 -5.88 15.22
CA MET A 90 3.54 -5.85 13.86
C MET A 90 2.41 -6.18 12.88
N VAL A 91 2.11 -5.23 12.00
CA VAL A 91 1.19 -5.42 10.88
C VAL A 91 2.03 -5.62 9.63
N GLN A 92 1.68 -6.64 8.85
CA GLN A 92 2.29 -6.88 7.54
C GLN A 92 1.25 -7.36 6.54
N PHE A 93 1.48 -7.05 5.26
CA PHE A 93 0.71 -7.60 4.17
C PHE A 93 1.58 -7.78 2.93
N THR A 94 1.17 -8.70 2.07
CA THR A 94 1.81 -8.93 0.77
C THR A 94 0.85 -8.67 -0.35
N GLY A 95 1.36 -8.14 -1.46
CA GLY A 95 0.61 -7.94 -2.69
C GLY A 95 1.41 -8.30 -3.92
N ILE A 96 0.74 -8.35 -5.06
CA ILE A 96 1.36 -8.45 -6.39
C ILE A 96 1.07 -7.16 -7.13
N ALA A 97 2.09 -6.58 -7.74
CA ALA A 97 1.97 -5.38 -8.57
C ALA A 97 2.45 -5.68 -10.00
N VAL A 98 1.82 -4.98 -10.95
CA VAL A 98 2.17 -5.00 -12.37
C VAL A 98 2.53 -3.57 -12.75
N LEU A 99 3.74 -3.37 -13.26
CA LEU A 99 4.28 -2.09 -13.72
C LEU A 99 4.54 -2.19 -15.23
N LYS A 100 4.17 -1.15 -15.98
CA LYS A 100 4.37 -1.06 -17.44
C LYS A 100 5.05 0.25 -17.83
#